data_AF-A0A6B3P5I2-F1
#
_entry.id   AF-A0A6B3P5I2-F1
#
_cell.length_a   1.000
_cell.length_b   1.000
_cell.length_c   1.000
_cell.angle_alpha   90.00
_cell.angle_beta   90.00
_cell.angle_gamma   90.00
#
_symmetry.space_group_name_H-M   'P 1'
#
loop_
_entity.id
_entity.type
_entity.pdbx_description
1 polymer ?
#
loop_
_entity_poly.entity_id
_entity_poly.type
_entity_poly.pdbx_seq_one_letter_code
_entity_poly.pdbx_strand_id
1 'polypeptide(L)'
;MERLWKIIAGIMLVALVFFGTMLANVTSALADDMGPLSPDVFIRGRGLAVTDVSGPEECSNLCENDSECIAVNWFRPTSTCTELMAYFSAEVNPDYISALKPQGYGN
;
A
#
# COMPACT_ATOMS: atom_id res chain seq x y z
N MET A 1 3.31 -34.34 -45.35
CA MET A 1 3.38 -32.93 -44.91
C MET A 1 2.32 -32.55 -43.85
N GLU A 2 1.36 -33.42 -43.51
CA GLU A 2 0.24 -33.07 -42.61
C GLU A 2 0.53 -33.20 -41.10
N ARG A 3 1.62 -33.88 -40.72
CA ARG A 3 1.99 -34.08 -39.31
C ARG A 3 2.77 -32.91 -38.70
N LEU A 4 3.51 -32.15 -39.52
CA LEU A 4 4.30 -31.01 -39.02
C LEU A 4 3.43 -29.85 -38.52
N TRP A 5 2.33 -29.54 -39.21
CA TRP A 5 1.47 -28.41 -38.84
C TRP A 5 0.75 -28.62 -37.49
N LYS A 6 0.39 -29.86 -37.16
CA LYS A 6 -0.23 -30.20 -35.86
C LYS A 6 0.74 -30.01 -34.68
N ILE A 7 2.03 -30.28 -34.89
CA ILE A 7 3.07 -30.09 -33.87
C ILE A 7 3.33 -28.59 -33.66
N ILE A 8 3.41 -27.82 -34.75
CA ILE A 8 3.62 -26.35 -34.69
C ILE A 8 2.43 -25.66 -34.00
N ALA A 9 1.19 -26.08 -34.31
CA ALA A 9 0.00 -25.56 -33.66
C ALA A 9 -0.06 -25.89 -32.17
N GLY A 10 0.34 -27.11 -31.78
CA GLY A 10 0.41 -27.52 -30.37
C GLY A 10 1.45 -26.73 -29.56
N ILE A 11 2.64 -26.50 -30.13
CA ILE A 11 3.70 -25.72 -29.48
C ILE A 11 3.28 -24.26 -29.29
N MET A 12 2.60 -23.66 -30.28
CA MET A 12 2.06 -22.30 -30.17
C MET A 12 0.99 -22.18 -29.07
N LEU A 13 0.10 -23.17 -28.94
CA LEU A 13 -0.92 -23.18 -27.90
C LEU A 13 -0.32 -23.28 -26.49
N VAL A 14 0.70 -24.13 -26.32
CA VAL A 14 1.43 -24.24 -25.05
C VAL A 14 2.16 -22.94 -24.72
N ALA A 15 2.84 -22.33 -25.71
CA ALA A 15 3.53 -21.06 -25.51
C ALA A 15 2.59 -19.92 -25.11
N LEU A 16 1.38 -19.84 -25.70
CA LEU A 16 0.38 -18.84 -25.35
C LEU A 16 -0.20 -19.06 -23.94
N VAL A 17 -0.41 -20.31 -23.50
CA VAL A 17 -0.85 -20.61 -22.14
C VAL A 17 0.24 -20.24 -21.13
N PHE A 18 1.51 -20.56 -21.41
CA PHE A 18 2.63 -20.18 -20.56
C PHE A 18 2.84 -18.66 -20.49
N PHE A 19 2.70 -17.94 -21.61
CA PHE A 19 2.75 -16.47 -21.61
C PHE A 19 1.56 -15.86 -20.87
N GLY A 20 0.36 -16.44 -20.99
CA GLY A 20 -0.84 -15.99 -20.29
C GLY A 20 -0.75 -16.18 -18.77
N THR A 21 -0.21 -17.32 -18.30
CA THR A 21 -0.04 -17.57 -16.87
C THR A 21 1.10 -16.75 -16.25
N MET A 22 2.11 -16.35 -17.02
CA MET A 22 3.13 -15.42 -16.54
C MET A 22 2.60 -13.99 -16.36
N LEU A 23 1.64 -13.53 -17.18
CA LEU A 23 1.05 -12.19 -17.03
C LEU A 23 0.07 -12.08 -15.86
N ALA A 24 -0.61 -13.17 -15.48
CA ALA A 24 -1.54 -13.17 -14.36
C ALA A 24 -0.86 -13.13 -12.97
N ASN A 25 0.46 -13.37 -12.90
CA ASN A 25 1.20 -13.50 -11.64
C ASN A 25 2.02 -12.25 -11.26
N VAL A 26 1.95 -11.16 -12.03
CA VAL A 26 2.78 -9.95 -11.83
C VAL A 26 2.02 -8.81 -11.11
N THR A 27 0.76 -9.00 -10.71
CA THR A 27 -0.07 -7.88 -10.20
C THR A 27 -0.22 -7.78 -8.68
N SER A 28 0.56 -8.50 -7.87
CA SER A 28 0.38 -8.45 -6.39
C SER A 28 1.61 -8.00 -5.59
N ALA A 29 2.65 -7.43 -6.21
CA ALA A 29 3.89 -7.10 -5.51
C ALA A 29 4.21 -5.60 -5.36
N LEU A 30 3.36 -4.66 -5.77
CA LEU A 30 3.65 -3.21 -5.69
C LEU A 30 2.42 -2.35 -5.40
N ALA A 31 1.53 -2.80 -4.52
CA ALA A 31 0.80 -1.84 -3.71
C ALA A 31 1.68 -1.62 -2.49
N ASP A 32 2.32 -0.46 -2.40
CA ASP A 32 2.97 0.00 -1.17
C ASP A 32 1.86 0.22 -0.12
N ASP A 33 1.38 -0.89 0.43
CA ASP A 33 0.37 -0.94 1.48
C ASP A 33 0.91 -0.24 2.73
N MET A 34 0.05 0.45 3.48
CA MET A 34 0.45 1.07 4.72
C MET A 34 0.96 0.02 5.72
N GLY A 35 1.90 0.43 6.58
CA GLY A 35 2.35 -0.43 7.67
C GLY A 35 1.21 -0.70 8.66
N PRO A 36 1.40 -1.67 9.56
CA PRO A 36 0.36 -2.02 10.52
C PRO A 36 -0.02 -0.81 11.39
N LEU A 37 -1.32 -0.67 11.63
CA LEU A 37 -1.85 0.30 12.59
C LEU A 37 -1.31 0.00 13.99
N SER A 38 -0.59 0.97 14.53
CA SER A 38 0.03 0.91 15.85
C SER A 38 -0.84 1.70 16.83
N PRO A 39 -1.55 1.02 17.75
CA PRO A 39 -2.33 1.70 18.77
C PRO A 39 -1.43 2.38 19.79
N ASP A 40 -1.93 3.46 20.37
CA ASP A 40 -1.32 4.20 21.47
C ASP A 40 0.05 4.79 21.11
N VAL A 41 0.24 5.08 19.82
CA VAL A 41 1.44 5.70 19.27
C VAL A 41 1.02 6.97 18.56
N PHE A 42 1.73 8.06 18.83
CA PHE A 42 1.68 9.29 18.06
C PHE A 42 3.00 9.47 17.30
N ILE A 43 2.89 9.72 16.01
CA ILE A 43 4.03 10.01 15.15
C ILE A 43 4.21 11.53 15.08
N ARG A 44 5.41 11.98 15.44
CA ARG A 44 5.82 13.36 15.26
C ARG A 44 6.41 13.55 13.88
N GLY A 45 5.84 14.47 13.11
CA GLY A 45 6.20 14.68 11.72
C GLY A 45 5.81 16.04 11.17
N ARG A 46 6.00 16.24 9.87
CA ARG A 46 5.45 17.39 9.14
C ARG A 46 4.08 17.01 8.60
N GLY A 47 3.03 17.70 9.05
CA GLY A 47 1.66 17.52 8.55
C GLY A 47 1.51 17.96 7.09
N LEU A 48 0.71 17.19 6.35
CA LEU A 48 0.32 17.44 4.97
C LEU A 48 -1.15 17.91 4.92
N ALA A 49 -2.06 17.09 5.43
CA ALA A 49 -3.49 17.34 5.44
C ALA A 49 -4.15 16.84 6.74
N VAL A 50 -5.33 17.40 7.04
CA VAL A 50 -6.15 17.02 8.19
C VAL A 50 -7.58 16.81 7.71
N THR A 51 -8.13 15.62 7.97
CA THR A 51 -9.44 15.20 7.46
C THR A 51 -10.21 14.44 8.54
N ASP A 52 -11.51 14.69 8.68
CA ASP A 52 -12.37 13.92 9.59
C ASP A 52 -12.74 12.58 8.93
N VAL A 53 -12.48 11.48 9.63
CA VAL A 53 -12.72 10.10 9.16
C VAL A 53 -13.23 9.22 10.28
N SER A 54 -14.05 8.23 9.95
CA SER A 54 -14.78 7.43 10.94
C SER A 54 -13.87 6.48 11.73
N GLY A 55 -12.69 6.15 11.20
CA GLY A 55 -11.78 5.20 11.83
C GLY A 55 -10.33 5.27 11.34
N PRO A 56 -9.42 4.57 12.03
CA PRO A 56 -8.00 4.56 11.69
C PRO A 56 -7.71 3.85 10.37
N GLU A 57 -8.52 2.89 9.95
CA GLU A 57 -8.39 2.23 8.64
C GLU A 57 -8.69 3.20 7.49
N GLU A 58 -9.73 4.02 7.64
CA GLU A 58 -10.07 5.06 6.66
C GLU A 58 -8.95 6.11 6.58
N CYS A 59 -8.36 6.47 7.73
CA CYS A 59 -7.18 7.34 7.78
C CYS A 59 -5.99 6.74 7.03
N SER A 60 -5.73 5.44 7.20
CA SER A 60 -4.67 4.71 6.47
C SER A 60 -4.88 4.77 4.96
N ASN A 61 -6.11 4.51 4.50
CA ASN A 61 -6.47 4.50 3.09
C ASN A 61 -6.31 5.87 2.41
N LEU A 62 -6.50 6.98 3.14
CA LEU A 62 -6.23 8.32 2.60
C LEU A 62 -4.75 8.44 2.18
N CYS A 63 -3.85 8.02 3.07
CA CYS A 63 -2.42 8.08 2.83
C CYS A 63 -1.97 7.19 1.67
N GLU A 64 -2.56 6.00 1.49
CA GLU A 64 -2.24 5.13 0.34
C GLU A 64 -2.48 5.81 -1.01
N ASN A 65 -3.48 6.68 -1.08
CA ASN A 65 -3.82 7.43 -2.29
C ASN A 65 -3.01 8.73 -2.45
N ASP A 66 -2.22 9.11 -1.45
CA ASP A 66 -1.37 10.29 -1.47
C ASP A 66 0.12 9.89 -1.53
N SER A 67 0.77 10.22 -2.65
CA SER A 67 2.18 9.92 -2.87
C SER A 67 3.15 10.67 -1.93
N GLU A 68 2.75 11.83 -1.40
CA GLU A 68 3.54 12.62 -0.46
C GLU A 68 3.34 12.14 0.99
N CYS A 69 2.24 11.44 1.27
CA CYS A 69 1.98 10.87 2.58
C CYS A 69 2.90 9.67 2.86
N ILE A 70 3.63 9.73 3.97
CA ILE A 70 4.52 8.67 4.46
C ILE A 70 4.07 8.08 5.80
N ALA A 71 3.13 8.73 6.48
CA ALA A 71 2.58 8.28 7.76
C ALA A 71 1.25 8.96 8.06
N VAL A 72 0.48 8.38 8.98
CA VAL A 72 -0.77 8.96 9.49
C VAL A 72 -0.84 8.91 11.00
N ASN A 73 -1.56 9.87 11.57
CA ASN A 73 -2.05 9.86 12.94
C ASN A 73 -3.58 9.98 12.92
N TRP A 74 -4.29 8.98 13.44
CA TRP A 74 -5.72 9.10 13.71
C TRP A 74 -5.95 9.38 15.19
N PHE A 75 -6.60 10.51 15.47
CA PHE A 75 -6.90 10.98 16.82
C PHE A 75 -8.29 10.50 17.25
N ARG A 76 -8.34 9.59 18.23
CA ARG A 76 -9.59 8.95 18.71
C ARG A 76 -10.66 9.97 19.14
N PRO A 77 -10.35 11.03 19.91
CA PRO A 77 -11.39 11.88 20.51
C PRO A 77 -12.23 12.68 19.51
N THR A 78 -11.64 13.08 18.38
CA THR A 78 -12.34 13.89 17.36
C THR A 78 -12.49 13.16 16.03
N SER A 79 -12.03 11.91 15.94
CA SER A 79 -12.07 11.14 14.69
C SER A 79 -11.33 11.85 13.54
N THR A 80 -10.22 12.52 13.87
CA THR A 80 -9.47 13.32 12.90
C THR A 80 -8.21 12.58 12.47
N CYS A 81 -8.02 12.46 11.16
CA CYS A 81 -6.82 11.94 10.52
C CYS A 81 -5.86 13.09 10.18
N THR A 82 -4.59 12.90 10.49
CA THR A 82 -3.51 13.78 10.04
C THR A 82 -2.54 12.97 9.18
N GLU A 83 -2.40 13.36 7.92
CA GLU A 83 -1.40 12.82 7.00
C GLU A 83 -0.07 13.53 7.21
N LEU A 84 1.04 12.80 7.15
CA LEU A 84 2.38 13.31 7.37
C LEU A 84 3.26 13.08 6.14
N MET A 85 4.00 14.11 5.73
CA MET A 85 4.99 14.04 4.64
C MET A 85 6.44 13.88 5.13
N ALA A 86 6.65 13.93 6.45
CA ALA A 86 7.96 13.69 7.05
C ALA A 86 7.79 13.07 8.44
N TYR A 87 8.73 12.19 8.81
CA TYR A 87 8.78 11.49 10.09
C TYR A 87 10.00 11.99 10.88
N PHE A 88 9.82 12.29 12.16
CA PHE A 88 10.90 12.71 13.05
C PHE A 88 11.08 11.73 14.21
N SER A 89 9.99 11.36 14.89
CA SER A 89 10.01 10.46 16.05
C SER A 89 8.63 9.85 16.28
N ALA A 90 8.56 8.83 17.12
CA ALA A 90 7.32 8.28 17.64
C ALA A 90 7.33 8.34 19.17
N GLU A 91 6.16 8.54 19.76
CA GLU A 91 5.95 8.62 21.21
C GLU A 91 4.67 7.88 21.61
N VAL A 92 4.61 7.40 22.84
CA VAL A 92 3.44 6.68 23.36
C VAL A 92 2.36 7.71 23.70
N ASN A 93 1.21 7.59 23.07
CA ASN A 93 0.04 8.41 23.34
C ASN A 93 -1.25 7.61 23.09
N PRO A 94 -2.03 7.27 24.14
CA PRO A 94 -3.21 6.40 24.03
C PRO A 94 -4.35 6.99 23.19
N ASP A 95 -4.34 8.31 22.96
CA ASP A 95 -5.39 8.95 22.17
C ASP A 95 -5.21 8.76 20.66
N TYR A 96 -4.09 8.17 20.22
CA TYR A 96 -3.74 8.03 18.81
C TYR A 96 -3.63 6.58 18.36
N ILE A 97 -3.96 6.35 17.10
CA ILE A 97 -3.57 5.17 16.34
C ILE A 97 -2.83 5.68 15.10
N SER A 98 -1.65 5.14 14.84
CA SER A 98 -0.78 5.66 13.79
C SER A 98 -0.22 4.55 12.93
N ALA A 99 0.10 4.86 11.68
CA ALA A 99 0.79 3.95 10.79
C ALA A 99 1.82 4.70 9.94
N LEU A 100 2.88 3.99 9.56
CA LEU A 100 3.92 4.46 8.66
C LEU A 100 3.78 3.68 7.36
N LYS A 101 3.90 4.35 6.20
CA LYS A 101 4.18 3.60 4.98
C LYS A 101 5.50 2.86 5.18
N PRO A 102 5.57 1.55 4.86
CA PRO A 102 6.84 0.90 4.74
C PRO A 102 7.61 1.70 3.71
N GLN A 103 8.73 2.30 4.12
CA GLN A 103 9.58 2.96 3.14
C GLN A 103 10.06 1.87 2.20
N GLY A 104 9.46 1.81 1.01
CA GLY A 104 10.04 1.13 -0.12
C GLY A 104 11.45 1.69 -0.26
N TYR A 105 12.45 0.92 0.16
CA TYR A 105 13.84 1.27 -0.09
C TYR A 105 14.01 1.19 -1.61
N GLY A 106 13.80 2.32 -2.29
CA GLY A 106 13.48 2.35 -3.71
C GLY A 106 13.94 3.63 -4.41
N ASN A 107 15.26 3.68 -4.63
CA ASN A 107 16.06 4.57 -5.50
C ASN A 107 16.57 5.89 -4.91
#